data_AF-A0A946MSR6-F1
#
_entry.id   AF-A0A946MSR6-F1
#
_cell.length_a   1.000
_cell.length_b   1.000
_cell.length_c   1.000
_cell.angle_alpha   90.00
_cell.angle_beta   90.00
_cell.angle_gamma   90.00
#
_symmetry.space_group_name_H-M   'P 1'
#
loop_
_entity.id
_entity.type
_entity.pdbx_description
1 polymer ?
#
loop_
_entity_poly.entity_id
_entity_poly.type
_entity_poly.pdbx_seq_one_letter_code
_entity_poly.pdbx_strand_id
1 'polypeptide(L)'
;MNSFQIAIVVSLAGYLAIGWYAGRRVKDLEDFFVAGRNAPTILILGTLVASFMSTNAFMGEAGMSYQGHAPLIIMMTCFNCLG
;
A
#
# COMPACT_ATOMS: atom_id res chain seq x y z
N MET A 1 -4.59 13.90 -24.06
CA MET A 1 -4.33 13.46 -22.67
C MET A 1 -2.84 13.57 -22.41
N ASN A 2 -2.44 14.25 -21.33
CA ASN A 2 -1.04 14.35 -20.94
C ASN A 2 -0.54 12.99 -20.42
N SER A 3 0.77 12.71 -20.55
CA SER A 3 1.36 11.43 -20.11
C SER A 3 1.02 11.08 -18.66
N PHE A 4 0.94 12.08 -17.77
CA PHE A 4 0.55 11.89 -16.38
C PHE A 4 -0.90 11.41 -16.19
N GLN A 5 -1.83 11.98 -16.96
CA GLN A 5 -3.24 11.59 -16.89
C GLN A 5 -3.44 10.16 -17.39
N ILE A 6 -2.69 9.77 -18.44
CA ILE A 6 -2.68 8.39 -18.95
C ILE A 6 -2.18 7.43 -17.86
N ALA A 7 -1.08 7.77 -17.18
CA ALA A 7 -0.54 6.94 -16.11
C ALA A 7 -1.53 6.72 -14.95
N ILE A 8 -2.26 7.77 -14.54
CA ILE A 8 -3.28 7.68 -13.48
C ILE A 8 -4.45 6.79 -13.92
N VAL A 9 -4.94 6.95 -15.15
CA VAL A 9 -6.05 6.14 -15.67
C VAL A 9 -5.64 4.66 -15.77
N VAL A 10 -4.40 4.39 -16.21
CA VAL A 10 -3.87 3.03 -16.31
C VAL A 10 -3.71 2.39 -14.93
N SER A 11 -3.18 3.11 -13.93
CA SER A 11 -3.03 2.57 -12.59
C SER A 11 -4.39 2.25 -11.95
N LEU A 12 -5.37 3.14 -12.11
CA LEU A 12 -6.74 2.93 -11.62
C LEU A 12 -7.40 1.72 -12.28
N ALA A 13 -7.25 1.58 -13.60
CA ALA A 13 -7.74 0.40 -14.32
C ALA A 13 -7.09 -0.89 -13.82
N GLY A 14 -5.79 -0.86 -13.51
CA GLY A 14 -5.07 -1.98 -12.91
C GLY A 14 -5.65 -2.40 -11.56
N TYR A 15 -5.88 -1.44 -10.65
CA TYR A 15 -6.48 -1.72 -9.34
C TYR A 15 -7.88 -2.32 -9.47
N LEU A 16 -8.72 -1.78 -10.37
CA LEU A 16 -10.06 -2.31 -10.62
C LEU A 16 -10.03 -3.73 -11.21
N ALA A 17 -9.11 -4.01 -12.13
CA ALA A 17 -8.96 -5.34 -12.72
C ALA A 17 -8.57 -6.39 -11.66
N ILE A 18 -7.62 -6.06 -10.78
CA ILE A 18 -7.20 -6.93 -9.67
C ILE A 18 -8.36 -7.14 -8.69
N GLY A 19 -9.07 -6.07 -8.33
CA GLY A 19 -10.25 -6.13 -7.46
C GLY A 19 -11.37 -7.00 -8.04
N TRP A 20 -11.63 -6.90 -9.34
CA TRP A 20 -12.63 -7.72 -10.03
C TRP A 20 -12.23 -9.20 -10.10
N TYR A 21 -10.94 -9.48 -10.35
CA TYR A 21 -10.42 -10.84 -10.34
C TYR A 21 -10.49 -11.48 -8.94
N ALA A 22 -10.09 -10.74 -7.91
CA ALA A 22 -10.17 -11.19 -6.52
C ALA A 22 -11.62 -11.36 -6.07
N GLY A 23 -12.52 -10.44 -6.44
CA GLY A 23 -13.94 -10.51 -6.11
C GLY A 23 -14.66 -11.73 -6.69
N ARG A 24 -14.20 -12.26 -7.83
CA ARG A 24 -14.72 -13.53 -8.40
C ARG A 24 -14.27 -14.77 -7.64
N ARG A 25 -13.18 -14.69 -6.88
CA ARG A 25 -12.62 -15.80 -6.10
C ARG A 25 -13.26 -15.92 -4.71
N VAL A 26 -13.88 -14.87 -4.20
CA VAL A 26 -14.57 -14.87 -2.90
C VAL A 26 -15.99 -15.41 -3.07
N LYS A 27 -16.30 -16.55 -2.45
CA LYS A 27 -17.64 -17.16 -2.48
C LYS A 27 -18.26 -17.32 -1.09
N ASP A 28 -17.43 -17.51 -0.07
CA ASP A 28 -17.85 -17.74 1.32
C ASP A 28 -17.30 -16.68 2.29
N LEU A 29 -17.95 -16.51 3.44
CA LEU A 29 -17.53 -15.53 4.48
C LEU A 29 -16.14 -15.85 5.04
N GLU A 30 -15.79 -17.13 5.18
CA GLU A 30 -14.45 -17.55 5.63
C GLU A 30 -13.35 -17.19 4.62
N ASP A 31 -13.66 -17.23 3.32
CA ASP A 31 -12.76 -16.77 2.25
C ASP A 31 -12.61 -15.25 2.25
N PHE A 32 -13.66 -14.52 2.59
CA PHE A 32 -13.62 -13.05 2.67
C PHE A 32 -12.83 -12.56 3.89
N PHE A 33 -13.05 -13.15 5.07
CA PHE A 33 -12.45 -12.67 6.32
C PHE A 33 -11.07 -13.27 6.61
N VAL A 34 -10.81 -14.52 6.21
CA VAL A 34 -9.59 -15.26 6.57
C VAL A 34 -8.82 -15.76 5.36
N ALA A 35 -9.22 -15.36 4.14
CA ALA A 35 -8.61 -15.83 2.88
C ALA A 35 -8.47 -17.36 2.84
N GLY A 36 -9.52 -18.07 3.30
CA GLY A 36 -9.57 -19.53 3.30
C GLY A 36 -8.48 -20.18 4.17
N ARG A 37 -7.92 -19.44 5.13
CA ARG A 37 -6.84 -19.86 6.04
C ARG A 37 -5.54 -20.28 5.34
N ASN A 38 -5.39 -19.97 4.05
CA ASN A 38 -4.25 -20.35 3.21
C ASN A 38 -3.52 -19.12 2.63
N ALA A 39 -3.62 -17.96 3.29
CA ALA A 39 -2.86 -16.79 2.88
C ALA A 39 -1.35 -17.03 3.16
N PRO A 40 -0.48 -16.92 2.14
CA PRO A 40 0.95 -17.06 2.35
C PRO A 40 1.46 -15.89 3.21
N THR A 41 2.45 -16.15 4.06
CA THR A 41 3.01 -15.16 4.98
C THR A 41 3.49 -13.90 4.27
N ILE A 42 3.97 -14.02 3.03
CA ILE A 42 4.40 -12.88 2.19
C ILE A 42 3.23 -11.95 1.86
N LEU A 43 2.04 -12.49 1.59
CA LEU A 43 0.86 -11.68 1.29
C LEU A 43 0.42 -10.89 2.52
N ILE A 44 0.41 -11.54 3.69
CA ILE A 44 0.06 -10.90 4.97
C ILE A 44 1.07 -9.79 5.31
N LEU A 45 2.36 -10.07 5.14
CA LEU A 45 3.41 -9.08 5.38
C LEU A 45 3.29 -7.91 4.39
N GLY A 46 2.96 -8.19 3.14
CA GLY A 46 2.70 -7.17 2.13
C GLY A 46 1.52 -6.27 2.45
N THR A 47 0.40 -6.82 2.93
CA THR A 47 -0.76 -6.02 3.34
C THR A 47 -0.50 -5.22 4.62
N LEU A 48 0.32 -5.74 5.53
CA LEU A 48 0.76 -5.00 6.71
C LEU A 48 1.62 -3.78 6.32
N VAL A 49 2.63 -3.99 5.46
CA VAL A 49 3.47 -2.89 4.95
C VAL A 49 2.65 -1.87 4.16
N ALA A 50 1.71 -2.34 3.32
CA ALA A 50 0.82 -1.46 2.57
C ALA A 50 -0.12 -0.65 3.48
N SER A 51 -0.54 -1.20 4.62
CA SER A 51 -1.39 -0.48 5.59
C SER A 51 -0.60 0.57 6.37
N PHE A 52 0.68 0.29 6.66
CA PHE A 52 1.59 1.27 7.25
C PHE A 52 1.91 2.42 6.28
N MET A 53 2.07 2.10 4.99
CA MET A 53 2.47 3.07 3.98
C MET A 53 1.26 3.80 3.36
N SER A 54 1.05 5.05 3.79
CA SER A 54 0.02 5.93 3.20
C SER A 54 0.63 6.95 2.24
N THR A 55 -0.13 7.40 1.23
CA THR A 55 0.25 8.53 0.35
C THR A 55 0.63 9.77 1.14
N ASN A 56 -0.08 10.03 2.24
CA ASN A 56 0.20 11.18 3.10
C ASN A 56 1.54 11.05 3.83
N ALA A 57 1.88 9.84 4.28
CA ALA A 57 3.17 9.56 4.90
C ALA A 57 4.30 9.73 3.86
N PHE A 58 4.15 9.12 2.69
CA PHE A 58 5.16 9.19 1.63
C PHE A 58 5.45 10.62 1.15
N MET A 59 4.40 11.40 0.86
CA MET A 59 4.56 12.79 0.41
C MET A 59 5.05 13.71 1.55
N GLY A 60 4.60 13.46 2.79
CA GLY A 60 5.02 14.22 3.97
C GLY A 60 6.50 14.02 4.30
N GLU A 61 6.99 12.78 4.30
CA GLU A 61 8.39 12.46 4.49
C GLU A 61 9.27 13.05 3.38
N ALA A 62 8.84 12.96 2.12
CA ALA A 62 9.55 13.57 0.99
C ALA A 62 9.61 15.11 1.11
N GLY A 63 8.51 15.76 1.50
CA GLY A 63 8.46 17.21 1.67
C GLY A 63 9.31 17.73 2.83
N MET A 64 9.37 17.00 3.94
CA MET A 64 10.22 17.33 5.09
C MET A 64 11.70 17.06 4.79
N SER A 65 12.00 16.01 4.02
CA SER A 65 13.34 15.71 3.52
C SER A 65 13.86 16.80 2.60
N TYR A 66 13.00 17.32 1.71
CA TYR A 66 13.33 18.45 0.83
C TYR A 66 13.70 19.73 1.59
N GLN A 67 13.12 19.93 2.78
CA GLN A 67 13.44 21.06 3.67
C GLN A 67 14.72 20.85 4.50
N GLY A 68 15.45 19.75 4.29
CA GLY A 68 16.72 19.46 4.97
C GLY A 68 16.59 18.69 6.28
N HIS A 69 15.39 18.25 6.65
CA HIS A 69 15.15 17.45 7.86
C HIS A 69 15.22 15.93 7.62
N ALA A 70 15.82 15.50 6.51
CA ALA A 70 15.96 14.09 6.14
C ALA A 70 16.54 13.18 7.26
N PRO A 71 17.60 13.58 8.00
CA PRO A 71 18.17 12.72 9.05
C PRO A 71 17.22 12.52 10.23
N LEU A 72 16.43 13.54 10.57
CA LEU A 72 15.45 13.49 11.66
C LEU A 72 14.30 12.55 11.33
N ILE A 73 13.82 12.58 10.09
CA ILE A 73 12.74 11.70 9.62
C ILE A 73 13.20 10.24 9.67
N ILE A 74 14.39 9.94 9.17
CA ILE A 74 14.92 8.56 9.20
C ILE A 74 15.01 8.05 10.64
N MET A 75 15.51 8.85 11.59
CA MET A 75 15.53 8.46 12.99
C MET A 75 14.14 8.26 13.59
N MET A 76 13.18 9.16 13.29
CA MET A 76 11.80 9.04 13.77
C MET A 76 11.09 7.82 13.19
N THR A 77 11.25 7.55 11.89
CA THR A 77 10.67 6.39 11.21
C THR A 77 11.29 5.09 11.72
N CYS A 78 12.62 5.06 11.96
CA CYS A 78 13.26 3.92 12.62
C CYS A 78 12.70 3.67 14.02
N PHE A 79 12.51 4.72 14.83
CA PHE A 79 11.91 4.58 16.16
C PHE A 79 10.44 4.14 16.10
N ASN A 80 9.67 4.67 15.14
CA ASN A 80 8.28 4.28 14.93
C ASN A 80 8.12 2.83 14.47
N CYS A 81 9.06 2.33 13.65
CA CYS A 81 9.10 0.93 13.22
C CYS A 81 9.60 -0.04 14.31
N LEU A 82 10.29 0.45 15.35
CA LEU A 82 10.86 -0.38 16.42
C LEU A 82 9.86 -0.77 17.50
N GLY A 83 8.81 0.03 17.72
CA GLY A 83 7.76 -0.26 18.71
C GLY A 83 8.19 -0.02 20.14
#